data_AF-A0A1J3CM02-F1
#
_entry.id   AF-A0A1J3CM02-F1
#
_cell.length_a   1.000
_cell.length_b   1.000
_cell.length_c   1.000
_cell.angle_alpha   90.00
_cell.angle_beta   90.00
_cell.angle_gamma   90.00
#
_symmetry.space_group_name_H-M   'P 1'
#
loop_
_entity.id
_entity.type
_entity.pdbx_description
1 polymer ?
#
loop_
_entity_poly.entity_id
_entity_poly.type
_entity_poly.pdbx_seq_one_letter_code
_entity_poly.pdbx_strand_id
1 'polypeptide(L)'
;MVSNGRMVLTLIGRNSVDDPLHRDCCHFWTLLSKSLRDLVFEGLVSDSKVSSFKMPFYDPSKEEVKDMVRKEGSFEINDLE
;
A
#
# COMPACT_ATOMS: atom_id res chain seq x y z
N MET A 1 -1.65 21.27 14.25
CA MET A 1 -1.09 20.58 15.43
C MET A 1 -0.74 21.59 16.50
N VAL A 2 -0.64 21.17 17.77
CA VAL A 2 -0.04 22.00 18.82
C VAL A 2 1.48 22.08 18.61
N SER A 3 2.09 23.21 18.95
CA SER A 3 3.55 23.37 18.89
C SER A 3 4.23 22.28 19.72
N ASN A 4 5.28 21.66 19.17
CA ASN A 4 6.01 20.51 19.75
C ASN A 4 5.17 19.22 19.97
N GLY A 5 3.98 19.13 19.38
CA GLY A 5 3.20 17.89 19.35
C GLY A 5 3.94 16.78 18.59
N ARG A 6 3.78 15.53 19.03
CA ARG A 6 4.36 14.34 18.39
C ARG A 6 3.27 13.45 17.81
N MET A 7 3.64 12.69 16.78
CA MET A 7 2.79 11.69 16.15
C MET A 7 3.55 10.37 16.07
N VAL A 8 2.85 9.26 16.29
CA VAL A 8 3.36 7.91 16.07
C VAL A 8 2.44 7.24 15.07
N LEU A 9 3.00 6.78 13.95
CA LEU A 9 2.27 6.11 12.87
C LEU A 9 2.83 4.71 12.67
N THR A 10 1.94 3.74 12.47
CA THR A 10 2.30 2.38 12.08
C THR A 10 1.58 2.05 10.78
N LEU A 11 2.35 1.68 9.76
CA LEU A 11 1.86 1.39 8.41
C LEU A 11 2.28 -0.01 7.99
N ILE A 12 1.48 -0.64 7.14
CA ILE A 12 1.92 -1.83 6.41
C ILE A 12 2.79 -1.32 5.25
N GLY A 13 4.08 -1.58 5.30
CA GLY A 13 5.04 -1.19 4.26
C GLY A 13 5.73 -2.38 3.60
N ARG A 14 6.67 -2.08 2.70
CA ARG A 14 7.51 -3.05 1.99
C ARG A 14 9.00 -2.74 2.17
N ASN A 15 9.85 -3.77 2.07
CA ASN A 15 11.30 -3.61 2.15
C ASN A 15 11.94 -3.49 0.75
N SER A 16 11.29 -4.07 -0.26
CA SER A 16 11.74 -3.94 -1.66
C SER A 16 11.66 -2.49 -2.14
N VAL A 17 12.80 -1.92 -2.51
CA VAL A 17 12.89 -0.58 -3.11
C VAL A 17 12.69 -0.66 -4.63
N ASP A 18 13.20 -1.72 -5.25
CA ASP A 18 13.37 -1.78 -6.71
C ASP A 18 12.12 -2.23 -7.48
N ASP A 19 11.18 -2.94 -6.85
CA ASP A 19 9.97 -3.42 -7.51
C ASP A 19 8.73 -3.30 -6.61
N PRO A 20 7.80 -2.36 -6.91
CA PRO A 20 6.50 -2.24 -6.25
C PRO A 20 5.57 -3.45 -6.44
N LEU A 21 5.88 -4.31 -7.39
CA LEU A 21 5.22 -5.58 -7.63
C LEU A 21 5.95 -6.75 -6.96
N HIS A 22 7.15 -6.52 -6.41
CA HIS A 22 7.84 -7.46 -5.56
C HIS A 22 7.30 -7.30 -4.15
N ARG A 23 6.97 -8.44 -3.56
CA ARG A 23 6.12 -8.41 -2.40
C ARG A 23 6.60 -9.44 -1.40
N ASP A 24 7.20 -8.92 -0.35
CA ASP A 24 8.10 -9.62 0.56
C ASP A 24 7.39 -10.61 1.50
N CYS A 25 6.08 -10.45 1.77
CA CYS A 25 5.29 -11.40 2.57
C CYS A 25 3.75 -11.21 2.42
N CYS A 26 2.97 -12.29 2.64
CA CYS A 26 1.51 -12.32 2.81
C CYS A 26 0.64 -11.71 1.70
N HIS A 27 0.52 -12.41 0.56
CA HIS A 27 -0.23 -11.88 -0.58
C HIS A 27 -1.73 -12.10 -0.63
N PHE A 28 -2.42 -11.52 0.35
CA PHE A 28 -3.87 -11.40 0.31
C PHE A 28 -4.36 -10.79 -1.01
N TRP A 29 -3.61 -9.85 -1.61
CA TRP A 29 -3.95 -9.26 -2.91
C TRP A 29 -3.79 -10.20 -4.11
N THR A 30 -2.78 -11.06 -4.12
CA THR A 30 -2.67 -12.08 -5.17
C THR A 30 -3.75 -13.14 -5.02
N LEU A 31 -4.07 -13.54 -3.78
CA LEU A 31 -5.18 -14.46 -3.52
C LEU A 31 -6.51 -13.84 -3.95
N LEU A 32 -6.79 -12.60 -3.55
CA LEU A 32 -7.98 -11.87 -3.97
C LEU A 32 -8.07 -11.76 -5.50
N SER A 33 -6.98 -11.41 -6.17
CA SER A 33 -6.92 -11.33 -7.64
C SER A 33 -7.23 -12.68 -8.30
N LYS A 34 -6.70 -13.78 -7.78
CA LYS A 34 -7.00 -15.14 -8.26
C LYS A 34 -8.48 -15.49 -8.04
N SER A 35 -8.99 -15.30 -6.83
CA SER A 35 -10.39 -15.58 -6.51
C SER A 35 -11.36 -14.75 -7.36
N LEU A 36 -11.04 -13.47 -7.62
CA LEU A 36 -11.86 -12.65 -8.52
C LEU A 36 -11.85 -13.17 -9.97
N ARG A 37 -10.73 -13.71 -10.45
CA ARG A 37 -10.65 -14.36 -11.76
C ARG A 37 -11.48 -15.64 -11.81
N ASP A 38 -11.46 -16.44 -10.75
CA ASP A 38 -12.27 -17.66 -10.65
C ASP A 38 -13.78 -17.31 -10.70
N LEU A 39 -14.20 -16.26 -9.98
CA LEU A 39 -15.58 -15.77 -10.03
C LEU A 39 -16.00 -15.23 -11.41
N VAL A 40 -15.06 -14.68 -12.19
CA VAL A 40 -15.31 -14.30 -13.59
C VAL A 40 -15.47 -15.53 -14.47
N PHE A 41 -14.63 -16.54 -14.28
CA PHE A 41 -14.71 -17.81 -15.02
C PHE A 41 -16.03 -18.55 -14.75
N GLU A 42 -16.51 -18.54 -13.51
CA GLU A 42 -17.81 -19.09 -13.12
C GLU A 42 -19.01 -18.25 -13.58
N GLY A 43 -18.76 -17.07 -14.18
CA GLY A 43 -19.82 -16.17 -14.65
C GLY A 43 -20.56 -15.43 -13.54
N LEU A 44 -20.06 -15.47 -12.31
CA LEU A 44 -20.66 -14.80 -11.14
C LEU A 44 -20.34 -13.31 -11.10
N VAL A 45 -19.21 -12.90 -11.69
CA VAL A 45 -18.77 -11.51 -11.78
C VAL A 45 -18.40 -11.17 -13.22
N SER A 46 -18.71 -9.96 -13.68
CA SER A 46 -18.29 -9.54 -15.02
C SER A 46 -16.81 -9.15 -15.05
N ASP A 47 -16.12 -9.52 -16.13
CA ASP A 47 -14.71 -9.16 -16.35
C ASP A 47 -14.49 -7.64 -16.30
N SER A 48 -15.43 -6.87 -16.83
CA SER A 48 -15.41 -5.39 -16.78
C SER A 48 -15.39 -4.82 -15.36
N LYS A 49 -16.01 -5.51 -14.39
CA LYS A 49 -16.00 -5.07 -12.98
C LYS A 49 -14.65 -5.35 -12.33
N VAL A 50 -14.05 -6.51 -12.61
CA VAL A 50 -12.74 -6.87 -12.04
C VAL A 50 -11.64 -6.01 -12.64
N SER A 51 -11.66 -5.74 -13.94
CA SER A 51 -10.67 -4.91 -14.62
C SER A 51 -10.72 -3.41 -14.22
N SER A 52 -11.93 -2.90 -13.94
CA SER A 52 -12.12 -1.51 -13.47
C SER A 52 -11.87 -1.34 -11.97
N PHE A 53 -11.91 -2.42 -11.18
CA PHE A 53 -11.68 -2.36 -9.76
C PHE A 53 -10.22 -1.97 -9.44
N LYS A 54 -10.07 -0.87 -8.70
CA LYS A 54 -8.78 -0.40 -8.17
C LYS A 54 -8.79 -0.57 -6.66
N MET A 55 -7.82 -1.32 -6.14
CA MET A 55 -7.67 -1.50 -4.70
C MET A 55 -7.17 -0.19 -4.07
N PRO A 56 -7.90 0.42 -3.10
CA PRO A 56 -7.47 1.65 -2.44
C PRO A 56 -6.46 1.37 -1.32
N PHE A 57 -5.39 0.64 -1.65
CA PHE A 57 -4.34 0.27 -0.72
C PHE A 57 -2.98 0.41 -1.37
N TYR A 58 -2.02 0.93 -0.61
CA TYR A 58 -0.63 1.06 -1.01
C TYR A 58 0.27 0.76 0.20
N ASP A 59 1.27 -0.08 -0.01
CA ASP A 59 2.33 -0.41 0.94
C ASP A 59 3.61 0.35 0.57
N PRO A 60 3.88 1.52 1.20
CA PRO A 60 5.04 2.32 0.85
C PRO A 60 6.34 1.71 1.36
N SER A 61 7.44 1.98 0.66
CA SER A 61 8.78 1.76 1.20
C SER A 61 9.14 2.84 2.23
N LYS A 62 10.20 2.58 3.03
CA LYS A 62 10.70 3.56 4.00
C LYS A 62 11.15 4.86 3.34
N GLU A 63 11.74 4.76 2.15
CA GLU A 63 12.22 5.89 1.36
C GLU A 63 11.05 6.75 0.88
N GLU A 64 9.97 6.12 0.38
CA GLU A 64 8.77 6.84 -0.05
C GLU A 64 8.11 7.63 1.09
N VAL A 65 8.05 7.04 2.29
CA VAL A 65 7.56 7.73 3.49
C VAL A 65 8.47 8.90 3.85
N LYS A 66 9.79 8.71 3.88
CA LYS A 66 10.76 9.78 4.18
C LYS A 66 10.62 10.95 3.20
N ASP A 67 10.52 10.65 1.91
CA ASP A 67 10.41 11.66 0.87
C ASP A 67 9.08 12.41 0.93
N MET A 68 7.99 11.72 1.25
CA MET A 68 6.67 12.36 1.41
C MET A 68 6.66 13.32 2.60
N VAL A 69 7.18 12.90 3.77
CA VAL A 69 7.23 13.77 4.96
C VAL A 69 8.11 14.99 4.71
N ARG A 70 9.28 14.81 4.07
CA ARG A 70 10.17 15.92 3.69
C ARG A 70 9.53 16.87 2.69
N LYS A 71 8.82 16.33 1.69
CA LYS A 71 8.14 17.12 0.66
C LYS A 71 7.00 17.96 1.24
N GLU A 72 6.27 17.42 2.22
CA GLU A 72 5.18 18.13 2.89
C GLU A 72 5.72 19.20 3.85
N GLY A 73 6.73 18.87 4.68
CA GLY A 73 7.53 19.84 5.42
C GLY A 73 6.94 20.37 6.74
N SER A 74 5.75 19.93 7.18
CA SER A 74 5.18 20.33 8.46
C SER A 74 5.68 19.50 9.65
N PHE A 75 6.34 18.37 9.38
CA PHE A 75 6.78 17.41 10.38
C PHE A 75 8.25 17.03 10.22
N GLU A 76 8.90 16.77 11.35
CA GLU A 76 10.24 16.19 11.41
C GLU A 76 10.14 14.71 11.81
N ILE A 77 10.94 13.87 11.16
CA ILE A 77 11.03 12.44 11.51
C ILE A 77 11.99 12.29 12.69
N ASN A 78 11.47 11.90 13.85
CA ASN A 78 12.29 11.58 15.01
C ASN A 78 12.94 10.20 14.87
N ASP A 79 12.13 9.17 14.59
CA ASP A 79 12.55 7.79 14.39
C ASP A 79 11.75 7.18 13.23
N LEU A 80 12.39 6.28 12.47
CA LEU A 80 11.72 5.47 11.45
C LEU A 80 12.36 4.07 11.42
N GLU A 81 11.57 3.08 11.83
CA GLU A 81 11.98 1.68 11.93
C GLU A 81 11.66 0.84 10.69
#